data_AF-A0A535MKK6-F1
#
_entry.id   AF-A0A535MKK6-F1
#
_cell.length_a   1.000
_cell.length_b   1.000
_cell.length_c   1.000
_cell.angle_alpha   90.00
_cell.angle_beta   90.00
_cell.angle_gamma   90.00
#
_symmetry.space_group_name_H-M   'P 1'
#
loop_
_entity.id
_entity.type
_entity.pdbx_description
1 polymer ?
#
loop_
_entity_poly.entity_id
_entity_poly.type
_entity_poly.pdbx_seq_one_letter_code
_entity_poly.pdbx_strand_id
1 'polypeptide(L)'
;MEVAGFAKTSSAFFDIIAIEPDQPGVLGVQCARTDDAATRIAKIRSPKVWAKAERWLAAGNRISVMTWAMRKSDDKRRRWTLKVEAVRLEEET
;
A
#
# COMPACT_ATOMS: atom_id res chain seq x y z
N MET A 1 -0.22 16.38 2.41
CA MET A 1 -0.95 15.09 2.52
C MET A 1 -1.80 15.15 3.77
N GLU A 2 -3.10 15.26 3.61
CA GLU A 2 -4.06 15.19 4.71
C GLU A 2 -4.53 13.73 4.81
N VAL A 3 -4.42 13.13 6.01
CA VAL A 3 -4.81 11.73 6.21
C VAL A 3 -6.26 11.69 6.66
N ALA A 4 -7.16 11.38 5.73
CA ALA A 4 -8.58 11.22 6.01
C ALA A 4 -8.87 9.79 6.50
N GLY A 5 -8.68 9.56 7.80
CA GLY A 5 -9.24 8.41 8.53
C GLY A 5 -8.45 7.09 8.48
N PHE A 6 -8.69 6.26 9.49
CA PHE A 6 -8.13 4.91 9.65
C PHE A 6 -9.26 3.90 9.50
N ALA A 7 -9.22 3.06 8.45
CA ALA A 7 -10.24 2.05 8.21
C ALA A 7 -9.63 0.65 8.41
N LYS A 8 -9.93 0.02 9.57
CA LYS A 8 -9.58 -1.39 9.81
C LYS A 8 -10.84 -2.24 9.75
N THR A 9 -11.05 -2.91 8.63
CA THR A 9 -12.00 -4.03 8.53
C THR A 9 -11.25 -5.31 8.18
N SER A 10 -11.64 -6.45 8.75
CA SER A 10 -11.01 -7.76 8.55
C SER A 10 -11.09 -8.27 7.09
N SER A 11 -11.78 -7.53 6.21
CA SER A 11 -11.95 -7.77 4.78
C SER A 11 -11.30 -6.70 3.89
N ALA A 12 -10.67 -5.67 4.46
CA ALA A 12 -9.94 -4.64 3.73
C ALA A 12 -8.52 -5.08 3.34
N PHE A 13 -8.01 -4.47 2.26
CA PHE A 13 -6.68 -4.69 1.69
C PHE A 13 -5.79 -3.44 1.77
N PHE A 14 -6.17 -2.50 2.64
CA PHE A 14 -5.40 -1.33 3.05
C PHE A 14 -5.57 -1.11 4.55
N ASP A 15 -4.57 -0.49 5.18
CA ASP A 15 -4.61 -0.06 6.58
C ASP A 15 -4.87 1.46 6.70
N ILE A 16 -4.46 2.24 5.68
CA ILE A 16 -4.59 3.70 5.64
C ILE A 16 -5.20 4.12 4.30
N ILE A 17 -5.98 5.19 4.33
CA ILE A 17 -6.45 5.89 3.15
C ILE A 17 -5.87 7.32 3.17
N ALA A 18 -5.35 7.77 2.03
CA ALA A 18 -4.83 9.11 1.85
C ALA A 18 -5.48 9.77 0.62
N ILE A 19 -5.79 11.05 0.76
CA ILE A 19 -6.26 11.91 -0.33
C ILE A 19 -5.25 13.03 -0.48
N GLU A 20 -4.83 13.27 -1.72
CA GLU A 20 -3.92 14.34 -2.05
C GLU A 20 -4.67 15.31 -2.98
N PRO A 21 -4.79 16.61 -2.61
CA PRO A 21 -5.60 17.56 -3.37
C PRO A 21 -5.27 17.61 -4.86
N ASP A 22 -3.99 17.48 -5.20
CA ASP A 22 -3.49 17.62 -6.56
C ASP A 22 -3.38 16.29 -7.31
N GLN A 23 -3.79 15.18 -6.71
CA GLN A 23 -3.71 13.86 -7.33
C GLN A 23 -5.07 13.16 -7.34
N PRO A 24 -5.70 12.99 -8.52
CA PRO A 24 -6.99 12.33 -8.64
C PRO A 24 -7.03 10.94 -8.01
N GLY A 25 -8.18 10.61 -7.44
CA GLY A 25 -8.45 9.33 -6.79
C GLY A 25 -7.83 9.19 -5.40
N VAL A 26 -8.24 8.13 -4.72
CA VAL A 26 -7.85 7.83 -3.34
C VAL A 26 -6.65 6.88 -3.32
N LEU A 27 -5.68 7.12 -2.44
CA LEU A 27 -4.57 6.19 -2.20
C LEU A 27 -4.90 5.27 -1.02
N GLY A 28 -5.05 3.98 -1.30
CA GLY A 28 -5.04 2.94 -0.28
C GLY A 28 -3.61 2.48 0.03
N VAL A 29 -3.19 2.54 1.29
CA VAL A 29 -1.87 2.09 1.74
C VAL A 29 -2.01 0.82 2.59
N GLN A 30 -1.33 -0.24 2.18
CA GLN A 30 -1.11 -1.42 3.01
C GLN A 30 0.26 -1.29 3.67
N CYS A 31 0.27 -1.20 4.99
CA CYS A 31 1.47 -1.07 5.80
C CYS A 31 2.04 -2.44 6.17
N ALA A 32 3.36 -2.58 6.16
CA ALA A 32 4.03 -3.76 6.71
C ALA A 32 5.48 -3.49 7.12
N ARG A 33 6.10 -4.48 7.74
CA ARG A 33 7.56 -4.55 7.79
C ARG A 33 8.11 -4.95 6.42
N THR A 34 9.34 -4.57 6.12
CA THR A 34 9.94 -4.86 4.79
C THR A 34 10.06 -6.36 4.48
N ASP A 35 10.24 -7.21 5.50
CA ASP A 35 10.26 -8.67 5.35
C ASP A 35 8.90 -9.29 4.96
N ASP A 36 7.79 -8.57 5.20
CA ASP A 36 6.43 -9.00 4.86
C ASP A 36 5.91 -8.45 3.52
N ALA A 37 6.73 -7.69 2.77
CA ALA A 37 6.29 -6.98 1.56
C ALA A 37 5.64 -7.92 0.54
N ALA A 38 6.32 -9.02 0.21
CA ALA A 38 5.84 -10.01 -0.76
C ALA A 38 4.52 -10.65 -0.30
N THR A 39 4.39 -10.96 0.99
CA THR A 39 3.17 -11.54 1.56
C THR A 39 1.98 -10.57 1.45
N ARG A 40 2.20 -9.26 1.61
CA ARG A 40 1.11 -8.26 1.43
C ARG A 40 0.71 -8.11 -0.02
N ILE A 41 1.66 -8.10 -0.94
CA ILE A 41 1.39 -8.07 -2.38
C ILE A 41 0.61 -9.33 -2.79
N ALA A 42 1.06 -10.51 -2.35
CA ALA A 42 0.37 -11.77 -2.61
C ALA A 42 -1.04 -11.80 -2.01
N LYS A 43 -1.25 -11.22 -0.81
CA LYS A 43 -2.59 -11.05 -0.23
C LYS A 43 -3.48 -10.19 -1.13
N ILE A 44 -3.00 -9.03 -1.58
CA ILE A 44 -3.77 -8.12 -2.43
C ILE A 44 -4.13 -8.80 -3.76
N ARG A 45 -3.18 -9.53 -4.35
CA ARG A 45 -3.34 -10.29 -5.60
C ARG A 45 -4.06 -11.62 -5.43
N SER A 46 -4.42 -12.04 -4.22
CA SER A 46 -5.13 -13.30 -4.02
C SER A 46 -6.53 -13.26 -4.65
N PRO A 47 -7.08 -14.38 -5.16
CA PRO A 47 -8.40 -14.41 -5.82
C PRO A 47 -9.51 -13.81 -4.96
N LYS A 48 -9.41 -13.97 -3.63
CA LYS A 48 -10.38 -13.43 -2.66
C LYS A 48 -10.40 -11.91 -2.59
N VAL A 49 -9.27 -11.25 -2.87
CA VAL A 49 -9.09 -9.81 -2.69
C VAL A 49 -9.01 -9.08 -4.04
N TRP A 50 -8.44 -9.72 -5.06
CA TRP A 50 -8.09 -9.09 -6.33
C TRP A 50 -9.30 -8.44 -7.01
N ALA A 51 -10.44 -9.11 -7.07
CA ALA A 51 -11.65 -8.53 -7.68
C ALA A 51 -12.09 -7.19 -7.06
N LYS A 52 -11.78 -6.95 -5.77
CA LYS A 52 -12.04 -5.66 -5.12
C LYS A 52 -10.93 -4.65 -5.40
N ALA A 53 -9.68 -5.10 -5.38
CA ALA A 53 -8.52 -4.26 -5.70
C ALA A 53 -8.55 -3.78 -7.15
N GLU A 54 -8.95 -4.63 -8.08
CA GLU A 54 -9.12 -4.33 -9.49
C GLU A 54 -10.20 -3.27 -9.71
N ARG A 55 -11.39 -3.42 -9.12
CA ARG A 55 -12.44 -2.40 -9.19
C ARG A 55 -12.00 -1.06 -8.61
N TRP A 56 -11.25 -1.08 -7.51
CA TRP A 56 -10.67 0.12 -6.91
C TRP A 56 -9.72 0.84 -7.87
N LEU A 57 -8.78 0.10 -8.47
CA LEU A 57 -7.83 0.62 -9.46
C LEU A 57 -8.53 1.11 -10.73
N ALA A 58 -9.52 0.36 -11.25
CA ALA A 58 -10.29 0.72 -12.43
C ALA A 58 -11.12 2.00 -12.24
N ALA A 59 -11.48 2.33 -11.00
CA ALA A 59 -12.12 3.60 -10.65
C ALA A 59 -11.13 4.80 -10.58
N GLY A 60 -9.87 4.60 -11.00
CA GLY A 60 -8.83 5.64 -10.97
C GLY A 60 -8.17 5.84 -9.60
N ASN A 61 -8.47 4.97 -8.62
CA ASN A 61 -7.81 5.01 -7.33
C ASN A 61 -6.47 4.27 -7.37
N ARG A 62 -5.67 4.41 -6.30
CA ARG A 62 -4.31 3.89 -6.22
C ARG A 62 -4.15 2.96 -5.03
N ILE A 63 -3.20 2.03 -5.13
CA ILE A 63 -2.83 1.13 -4.04
C ILE A 63 -1.30 1.12 -3.92
N SER A 64 -0.80 1.23 -2.69
CA SER A 64 0.63 1.07 -2.40
C SER A 64 0.86 0.18 -1.19
N VAL A 65 1.82 -0.73 -1.32
CA VAL A 65 2.40 -1.43 -0.18
C VAL A 65 3.57 -0.57 0.31
N MET A 66 3.41 0.01 1.49
CA MET A 66 4.45 0.80 2.14
C MET A 66 5.05 -0.04 3.25
N THR A 67 6.37 -0.22 3.20
CA THR A 67 7.08 -1.03 4.18
C THR A 67 8.20 -0.28 4.84
N TRP A 68 8.37 -0.52 6.14
CA TRP A 68 9.41 0.12 6.94
C TRP A 68 10.40 -0.93 7.46
N ALA A 69 11.68 -0.60 7.35
CA ALA A 69 12.76 -1.33 8.02
C ALA A 69 13.59 -0.35 8.83
N MET A 70 13.97 -0.74 10.04
CA MET A 70 14.90 0.04 10.85
C MET A 70 16.32 -0.39 10.52
N ARG A 71 17.05 0.49 9.83
CA ARG A 71 18.44 0.25 9.39
C ARG A 71 19.42 1.04 10.26
N LYS A 72 20.63 0.50 10.41
CA LYS A 72 21.74 1.19 11.05
C LYS A 72 22.44 2.03 9.98
N SER A 73 22.58 3.33 10.20
CA SER A 73 23.39 4.21 9.36
C SER A 73 24.85 4.19 9.79
N ASP A 74 25.73 4.72 8.95
CA ASP A 74 27.18 4.75 9.19
C ASP A 74 27.54 5.51 10.47
N ASP A 75 26.74 6.52 10.84
CA ASP A 75 26.80 7.26 12.11
C ASP A 75 26.34 6.44 13.34
N LYS A 76 26.10 5.13 13.18
CA LYS A 76 25.58 4.17 14.17
C LYS A 76 24.16 4.46 14.66
N ARG A 77 23.46 5.47 14.14
CA ARG A 77 22.06 5.74 14.49
C ARG A 77 21.12 4.75 13.80
N ARG A 78 19.97 4.49 14.41
CA ARG A 78 18.91 3.68 13.79
C ARG A 78 17.91 4.61 13.12
N ARG A 79 17.69 4.41 11.81
CA ARG A 79 16.73 5.20 11.03
C ARG A 79 15.73 4.27 10.38
N TRP A 80 14.46 4.70 10.37
CA TRP A 80 13.43 4.03 9.59
C TRP A 80 13.62 4.37 8.11
N THR A 81 13.65 3.33 7.27
CA THR A 81 13.68 3.45 5.82
C THR A 81 12.35 2.95 5.27
N LEU A 82 11.68 3.81 4.50
CA LEU A 82 10.45 3.46 3.79
C LEU A 82 10.80 2.89 2.41
N LYS A 83 10.17 1.78 2.04
CA LYS A 83 10.06 1.30 0.65
C LYS A 83 8.59 1.37 0.24
N VAL A 84 8.32 1.94 -0.93
CA VAL A 84 6.98 2.04 -1.52
C VAL A 84 6.93 1.15 -2.76
N GLU A 85 5.91 0.30 -2.84
CA GLU A 85 5.67 -0.56 -3.99
C GLU A 85 4.21 -0.38 -4.46
N ALA A 86 4.03 0.11 -5.68
CA ALA A 86 2.70 0.33 -6.24
C ALA A 86 2.10 -0.99 -6.73
N VAL A 87 0.82 -1.21 -6.45
CA VAL A 87 0.03 -2.28 -7.08
C VAL A 87 -0.68 -1.68 -8.29
N ARG A 88 -0.54 -2.32 -9.44
CA ARG A 88 -1.10 -1.89 -10.73
C ARG A 88 -1.98 -2.99 -11.31
N LEU A 89 -2.92 -2.60 -12.17
CA LEU A 89 -3.57 -3.55 -13.08
C LEU A 89 -2.47 -4.19 -13.92
N GLU A 90 -2.59 -5.51 -14.16
CA GLU A 90 -1.74 -6.15 -15.16
C GLU A 90 -2.23 -5.73 -16.54
N GLU A 91 -1.31 -5.40 -17.44
CA GLU A 91 -1.66 -5.21 -18.84
C GLU A 91 -1.99 -6.59 -19.41
N GLU A 92 -3.18 -6.76 -19.98
CA GLU A 92 -3.49 -7.97 -20.77
C GLU A 92 -2.44 -8.08 -21.87
N THR A 93 -1.62 -9.14 -21.80
CA THR A 93 -0.57 -9.44 -22.79
C THR A 93 -1.17 -10.13 -24.00
#